data_AF-A0A925WGS6-F1
#
_entry.id   AF-A0A925WGS6-F1
#
_cell.length_a   1.000
_cell.length_b   1.000
_cell.length_c   1.000
_cell.angle_alpha   90.00
_cell.angle_beta   90.00
_cell.angle_gamma   90.00
#
_symmetry.space_group_name_H-M   'P 1'
#
loop_
_entity.id
_entity.type
_entity.pdbx_description
1 polymer ?
#
loop_
_entity_poly.entity_id
_entity_poly.type
_entity_poly.pdbx_seq_one_letter_code
_entity_poly.pdbx_strand_id
1 'polypeptide(L)'
;RPRRVKLPDCWNIRRKHSPTFAMRLAGGIIVATPFRVIDVTNPESEAEGIRWWEELTGRGGEGMVVKPLEFIAKSRRGLVQPAVKCRGREYLRIIYGPEYTAAENLERLRARGLSTKRSLALREFALGIESLERFVRKEPLRRVHEAVFGVLALESEPVDPRL
;
A
#
# COMPACT_ATOMS: atom_id res chain seq x y z
N ARG A 1 -29.03 7.12 11.02
CA ARG A 1 -27.86 6.39 10.41
C ARG A 1 -26.68 6.55 11.36
N PRO A 2 -26.13 5.47 11.95
CA PRO A 2 -24.97 5.62 12.82
C PRO A 2 -23.78 6.10 11.98
N ARG A 3 -23.08 7.15 12.45
CA ARG A 3 -21.87 7.66 11.81
C ARG A 3 -20.82 6.55 11.85
N ARG A 4 -20.43 6.03 10.68
CA ARG A 4 -19.31 5.08 10.57
C ARG A 4 -18.04 5.83 10.97
N VAL A 5 -17.42 5.42 12.07
CA VAL A 5 -16.08 5.88 12.43
C VAL A 5 -15.11 5.21 11.46
N LYS A 6 -14.66 5.95 10.45
CA LYS A 6 -13.53 5.53 9.63
C LYS A 6 -12.26 5.82 10.42
N LEU A 7 -11.53 4.77 10.75
CA LEU A 7 -10.29 4.88 11.51
C LEU A 7 -9.15 5.15 10.53
N PRO A 8 -8.27 6.13 10.82
CA PRO A 8 -7.12 6.42 9.98
C PRO A 8 -6.10 5.27 10.01
N ASP A 9 -5.24 5.18 9.00
CA ASP A 9 -4.19 4.15 8.90
C ASP A 9 -3.23 4.20 10.08
N CYS A 10 -2.94 5.39 10.58
CA CYS A 10 -2.15 5.57 11.79
C CYS A 10 -2.81 4.93 13.02
N TRP A 11 -4.15 4.79 13.05
CA TRP A 11 -4.85 4.08 14.10
C TRP A 11 -4.66 2.57 13.98
N ASN A 12 -4.72 2.00 12.77
CA ASN A 12 -4.39 0.59 12.54
C ASN A 12 -2.95 0.27 12.99
N ILE A 13 -2.02 1.16 12.70
CA ILE A 13 -0.63 1.04 13.12
C ILE A 13 -0.49 1.19 14.65
N ARG A 14 -1.09 2.23 15.26
CA ARG A 14 -1.09 2.43 16.72
C ARG A 14 -1.76 1.29 17.49
N ARG A 15 -2.81 0.67 16.93
CA ARG A 15 -3.46 -0.49 17.55
C ARG A 15 -2.58 -1.73 17.48
N LYS A 16 -1.93 -1.97 16.33
CA LYS A 16 -0.91 -3.03 16.16
C LYS A 16 0.34 -2.81 17.01
N HIS A 17 0.69 -1.56 17.34
CA HIS A 17 1.80 -1.18 18.22
C HIS A 17 1.39 -0.98 19.69
N SER A 18 0.10 -1.13 20.03
CA SER A 18 -0.32 -1.05 21.42
C SER A 18 0.32 -2.21 22.18
N PRO A 19 0.92 -1.98 23.37
CA PRO A 19 1.51 -3.04 24.17
C PRO A 19 0.54 -4.20 24.36
N THR A 20 -0.75 -3.93 24.50
CA THR A 20 -1.80 -4.93 24.73
C THR A 20 -2.06 -5.87 23.54
N PHE A 21 -1.76 -5.45 22.29
CA PHE A 21 -2.00 -6.27 21.09
C PHE A 21 -0.72 -6.90 20.54
N ALA A 22 0.43 -6.20 20.60
CA ALA A 22 1.72 -6.75 20.16
C ALA A 22 2.34 -7.70 21.19
N MET A 23 2.15 -7.47 22.49
CA MET A 23 2.78 -8.26 23.57
C MET A 23 2.10 -9.61 23.82
N ARG A 24 0.97 -9.91 23.14
CA ARG A 24 0.16 -11.11 23.43
C ARG A 24 0.31 -12.25 22.44
N LEU A 25 1.17 -12.16 21.41
CA LEU A 25 1.25 -13.21 20.38
C LEU A 25 2.68 -13.64 20.03
N ALA A 26 2.99 -14.86 20.47
CA ALA A 26 3.88 -15.84 19.84
C ALA A 26 5.38 -15.51 19.74
N GLY A 27 6.06 -15.22 20.86
CA GLY A 27 7.51 -15.48 21.00
C GLY A 27 8.45 -14.83 19.96
N GLY A 28 8.09 -13.67 19.41
CA GLY A 28 8.88 -12.98 18.37
C GLY A 28 8.45 -13.25 16.92
N ILE A 29 7.43 -14.09 16.70
CA ILE A 29 6.87 -14.36 15.35
C ILE A 29 6.11 -13.15 14.80
N ILE A 30 5.45 -12.38 15.67
CA ILE A 30 4.74 -11.15 15.28
C ILE A 30 5.61 -9.94 15.62
N VAL A 31 6.06 -9.23 14.59
CA VAL A 31 6.92 -8.05 14.71
C VAL A 31 6.16 -6.79 14.33
N ALA A 32 6.34 -5.74 15.12
CA ALA A 32 5.77 -4.43 14.82
C ALA A 32 6.43 -3.81 13.58
N THR A 33 5.64 -3.28 12.65
CA THR A 33 6.16 -2.66 11.42
C THR A 33 6.62 -1.23 11.68
N PRO A 34 7.91 -0.89 11.51
CA PRO A 34 8.37 0.48 11.63
C PRO A 34 7.62 1.42 10.68
N PHE A 35 7.26 2.61 11.16
CA PHE A 35 6.54 3.60 10.37
C PHE A 35 6.94 5.03 10.74
N ARG A 36 6.61 5.96 9.84
CA ARG A 36 6.69 7.40 10.03
C ARG A 36 5.43 8.06 9.46
N VAL A 37 4.99 9.14 10.10
CA VAL A 37 3.93 10.00 9.57
C VAL A 37 4.61 11.23 9.00
N ILE A 38 4.37 11.50 7.72
CA ILE A 38 5.02 12.59 6.99
C ILE A 38 3.95 13.62 6.61
N ASP A 39 4.20 14.88 6.94
CA ASP A 39 3.42 16.00 6.44
C ASP A 39 4.02 16.47 5.10
N VAL A 40 3.34 16.13 4.01
CA VAL A 40 3.74 16.47 2.63
C VAL A 40 3.55 17.96 2.29
N THR A 41 3.14 18.77 3.26
CA THR A 41 3.09 20.24 3.13
C THR A 41 4.21 20.94 3.89
N ASN A 42 5.02 20.18 4.65
CA ASN A 42 6.17 20.68 5.40
C ASN A 42 7.49 20.11 4.81
N PRO A 43 8.32 20.93 4.15
CA PRO A 43 9.59 20.49 3.57
C PRO A 43 10.55 19.79 4.54
N GLU A 44 10.55 20.18 5.82
CA GLU A 44 11.39 19.53 6.84
C GLU A 44 10.91 18.10 7.14
N SER A 45 9.58 17.90 7.18
CA SER A 45 8.98 16.58 7.37
C SER A 45 9.22 15.68 6.16
N GLU A 46 9.12 16.23 4.94
CA GLU A 46 9.48 15.50 3.72
C GLU A 46 10.94 15.05 3.74
N ALA A 47 11.86 15.95 4.11
CA ALA A 47 13.28 15.64 4.22
C ALA A 47 13.55 14.54 5.27
N GLU A 48 12.84 14.54 6.40
CA GLU A 48 12.90 13.44 7.38
C GLU A 48 12.43 12.11 6.80
N GLY A 49 11.31 12.12 6.06
CA GLY A 49 10.78 10.92 5.40
C GLY A 49 11.74 10.33 4.37
N ILE A 50 12.41 11.19 3.59
CA ILE A 50 13.45 10.78 2.63
C ILE A 50 14.63 10.14 3.37
N ARG A 51 15.19 10.81 4.38
CA ARG A 51 16.32 10.26 5.15
C ARG A 51 15.98 8.90 5.77
N TRP A 52 14.80 8.77 6.36
CA TRP A 52 14.34 7.50 6.94
C TRP A 52 14.26 6.38 5.90
N TRP A 53 13.79 6.69 4.69
CA TRP A 53 13.74 5.72 3.59
C TRP A 53 15.13 5.36 3.06
N GLU A 54 16.05 6.32 2.96
CA GLU A 54 17.45 6.10 2.58
C GLU A 54 18.16 5.20 3.60
N GLU A 55 17.99 5.43 4.90
CA GLU A 55 18.54 4.59 5.96
C GLU A 55 17.96 3.17 5.98
N LEU A 56 16.65 3.03 5.72
CA LEU A 56 15.98 1.74 5.65
C LEU A 56 16.52 0.92 4.47
N THR A 57 16.61 1.55 3.30
CA THR A 57 17.05 0.87 2.06
C THR A 57 18.57 0.65 2.03
N GLY A 58 19.36 1.55 2.61
CA GLY A 58 20.81 1.40 2.76
C GLY A 58 21.22 0.23 3.66
N ARG A 59 20.34 -0.21 4.57
CA ARG A 59 20.54 -1.41 5.40
C ARG A 59 19.98 -2.70 4.77
N GLY A 60 19.64 -2.67 3.48
CA GLY A 60 19.10 -3.83 2.75
C GLY A 60 17.58 -3.96 2.79
N GLY A 61 16.86 -2.96 3.32
CA GLY A 61 15.40 -2.93 3.23
C GLY A 61 14.92 -2.77 1.79
N GLU A 62 13.82 -3.44 1.44
CA GLU A 62 13.22 -3.34 0.10
C GLU A 62 12.77 -1.92 -0.27
N GLY A 63 12.27 -1.16 0.70
CA GLY A 63 11.67 0.15 0.52
C GLY A 63 10.51 0.39 1.47
N MET A 64 9.57 1.25 1.07
CA MET A 64 8.39 1.61 1.87
C MET A 64 7.10 1.54 1.08
N VAL A 65 5.98 1.53 1.82
CA VAL A 65 4.64 1.72 1.29
C VAL A 65 4.08 3.01 1.86
N VAL A 66 3.83 3.99 1.01
CA VAL A 66 3.23 5.28 1.36
C VAL A 66 1.71 5.16 1.28
N LYS A 67 1.01 5.60 2.32
CA LYS A 67 -0.45 5.53 2.42
C LYS A 67 -1.01 6.88 2.84
N PRO A 68 -2.21 7.27 2.36
CA PRO A 68 -2.94 8.39 2.94
C PRO A 68 -3.20 8.13 4.43
N LEU A 69 -3.30 9.20 5.22
CA LEU A 69 -3.61 9.05 6.65
C LEU A 69 -4.99 8.44 6.86
N GLU A 70 -5.96 8.77 6.01
CA GLU A 70 -7.27 8.14 5.99
C GLU A 70 -7.26 6.86 5.15
N PHE A 71 -7.75 5.74 5.71
CA PHE A 71 -7.79 4.44 5.02
C PHE A 71 -8.61 4.47 3.71
N ILE A 72 -9.67 5.28 3.66
CA ILE A 72 -10.45 5.54 2.43
C ILE A 72 -10.45 7.04 2.16
N ALA A 73 -9.40 7.50 1.50
CA ALA A 73 -9.24 8.89 1.09
C ALA A 73 -9.89 9.15 -0.29
N LYS A 74 -10.52 10.32 -0.44
CA LYS A 74 -11.10 10.79 -1.72
C LYS A 74 -10.55 12.17 -2.06
N SER A 75 -10.36 12.40 -3.35
CA SER A 75 -10.08 13.71 -3.93
C SER A 75 -11.26 14.17 -4.78
N ARG A 76 -11.17 15.38 -5.36
CA ARG A 76 -12.13 15.87 -6.37
C ARG A 76 -12.27 14.92 -7.57
N ARG A 77 -11.28 14.08 -7.84
CA ARG A 77 -11.24 13.12 -8.96
C ARG A 77 -11.68 11.70 -8.56
N GLY A 78 -12.20 11.51 -7.35
CA GLY A 78 -12.64 10.20 -6.85
C GLY A 78 -11.68 9.58 -5.84
N LEU A 79 -11.68 8.24 -5.77
CA LEU A 79 -10.88 7.48 -4.81
C LEU A 79 -9.38 7.69 -5.06
N VAL A 80 -8.63 7.97 -3.99
CA VAL A 80 -7.17 8.07 -4.04
C VAL A 80 -6.56 6.67 -3.92
N GLN A 81 -5.37 6.47 -4.52
CA GLN A 81 -4.63 5.22 -4.33
C GLN A 81 -4.48 4.91 -2.84
N PRO A 82 -4.91 3.73 -2.37
CA PRO A 82 -4.86 3.39 -0.94
C PRO A 82 -3.42 3.19 -0.46
N ALA A 83 -2.51 2.85 -1.37
CA ALA A 83 -1.09 2.64 -1.09
C ALA A 83 -0.25 2.85 -2.36
N VAL A 84 0.96 3.36 -2.19
CA VAL A 84 1.97 3.48 -3.25
C VAL A 84 3.27 2.89 -2.75
N LYS A 85 3.84 1.95 -3.51
CA LYS A 85 5.11 1.30 -3.19
C LYS A 85 6.30 2.12 -3.71
N CYS A 86 7.28 2.39 -2.85
CA CYS A 86 8.52 3.06 -3.19
C CYS A 86 9.71 2.17 -2.81
N ARG A 87 10.33 1.54 -3.82
CA ARG A 87 11.40 0.54 -3.67
C ARG A 87 12.78 1.19 -3.73
N GLY A 88 13.70 0.71 -2.88
CA GLY A 88 15.10 1.11 -2.84
C GLY A 88 15.86 0.74 -4.12
N ARG A 89 16.93 1.48 -4.39
CA ARG A 89 17.76 1.31 -5.59
C ARG A 89 18.31 -0.10 -5.72
N GLU A 90 18.94 -0.62 -4.67
CA GLU A 90 19.58 -1.95 -4.74
C GLU A 90 18.55 -3.08 -4.87
N TYR A 91 17.39 -2.96 -4.21
CA TYR A 91 16.29 -3.91 -4.39
C TYR A 91 15.78 -3.93 -5.85
N LEU A 92 15.70 -2.78 -6.50
CA LEU A 92 15.24 -2.70 -7.89
C LEU A 92 16.16 -3.42 -8.88
N ARG A 93 17.42 -3.73 -8.53
CA ARG A 93 18.27 -4.61 -9.35
C ARG A 93 17.73 -6.03 -9.46
N ILE A 94 17.06 -6.52 -8.42
CA ILE A 94 16.42 -7.85 -8.42
C ILE A 94 15.26 -7.86 -9.42
N ILE A 95 14.56 -6.73 -9.58
CA ILE A 95 13.37 -6.61 -10.41
C ILE A 95 13.70 -6.26 -11.87
N TYR A 96 14.64 -5.35 -12.09
CA TYR A 96 14.95 -4.79 -13.40
C TYR A 96 16.31 -5.26 -13.97
N GLY A 97 17.06 -6.06 -13.22
CA GLY A 97 18.39 -6.53 -13.57
C GLY A 97 19.52 -5.67 -12.98
N PRO A 98 20.75 -6.22 -12.89
CA PRO A 98 21.89 -5.55 -12.24
C PRO A 98 22.28 -4.23 -12.91
N GLU A 99 22.09 -4.12 -14.23
CA GLU A 99 22.50 -2.99 -15.07
C GLU A 99 21.39 -1.94 -15.26
N TYR A 100 20.25 -2.07 -14.55
CA TYR A 100 19.10 -1.18 -14.76
C TYR A 100 19.42 0.31 -14.52
N THR A 101 20.50 0.60 -13.78
CA THR A 101 20.97 1.95 -13.48
C THR A 101 21.80 2.59 -14.60
N ALA A 102 22.14 1.86 -15.67
CA ALA A 102 22.79 2.45 -16.85
C ALA A 102 21.87 3.51 -17.47
N ALA A 103 22.45 4.59 -18.03
CA ALA A 103 21.69 5.75 -18.51
C ALA A 103 20.64 5.34 -19.57
N GLU A 104 21.05 4.53 -20.56
CA GLU A 104 20.16 4.00 -21.59
C GLU A 104 18.98 3.16 -21.03
N ASN A 105 19.24 2.38 -19.97
CA ASN A 105 18.23 1.54 -19.33
C ASN A 105 17.25 2.39 -18.51
N LEU A 106 17.77 3.36 -17.74
CA LEU A 106 16.95 4.25 -16.93
C LEU A 106 16.01 5.10 -17.78
N GLU A 107 16.49 5.65 -18.89
CA GLU A 107 15.67 6.47 -19.78
C GLU A 107 14.47 5.68 -20.31
N ARG A 108 14.70 4.45 -20.79
CA ARG A 108 13.65 3.54 -21.23
C ARG A 108 12.69 3.14 -20.10
N LEU A 109 13.21 2.86 -18.90
CA LEU A 109 12.40 2.42 -17.75
C LEU A 109 11.54 3.54 -17.15
N ARG A 110 11.92 4.81 -17.33
CA ARG A 110 11.10 5.97 -16.92
C ARG A 110 9.80 6.07 -17.72
N ALA A 111 9.80 5.62 -18.97
CA ALA A 111 8.62 5.63 -19.85
C ALA A 111 7.56 4.54 -19.52
N ARG A 112 7.55 3.99 -18.30
CA ARG A 112 6.64 2.90 -17.90
C ARG A 112 5.19 3.35 -17.72
N GLY A 113 4.25 2.57 -18.25
CA GLY A 113 2.81 2.79 -18.08
C GLY A 113 2.31 2.34 -16.70
N LEU A 114 1.89 3.28 -15.85
CA LEU A 114 1.33 2.97 -14.51
C LEU A 114 -0.21 3.01 -14.46
N SER A 115 -0.87 3.47 -15.52
CA SER A 115 -2.32 3.74 -15.55
C SER A 115 -3.14 2.47 -15.30
N THR A 116 -2.83 1.37 -16.00
CA THR A 116 -3.56 0.11 -15.87
C THR A 116 -3.45 -0.47 -14.46
N LYS A 117 -2.24 -0.56 -13.89
CA LYS A 117 -2.02 -1.07 -12.54
C LYS A 117 -2.71 -0.19 -11.48
N ARG A 118 -2.68 1.13 -11.65
CA ARG A 118 -3.40 2.08 -10.79
C ARG A 118 -4.91 1.87 -10.85
N SER A 119 -5.47 1.65 -12.05
CA SER A 119 -6.90 1.40 -12.24
C SER A 119 -7.34 0.07 -11.62
N LEU A 120 -6.55 -0.99 -11.80
CA LEU A 120 -6.80 -2.30 -11.19
C LEU A 120 -6.78 -2.22 -9.67
N ALA A 121 -5.73 -1.63 -9.09
CA ALA A 121 -5.61 -1.48 -7.64
C ALA A 121 -6.81 -0.75 -6.99
N LEU A 122 -7.37 0.28 -7.65
CA LEU A 122 -8.56 0.98 -7.15
C LEU A 122 -9.83 0.12 -7.23
N ARG A 123 -9.98 -0.66 -8.31
CA ARG A 123 -11.13 -1.56 -8.50
C ARG A 123 -11.09 -2.73 -7.51
N GLU A 124 -9.93 -3.38 -7.38
CA GLU A 124 -9.68 -4.43 -6.39
C GLU A 124 -9.94 -3.92 -4.97
N PHE A 125 -9.41 -2.74 -4.62
CA PHE A 125 -9.65 -2.14 -3.32
C PHE A 125 -11.14 -1.88 -3.07
N ALA A 126 -11.86 -1.32 -4.04
CA ALA A 126 -13.29 -1.07 -3.91
C ALA A 126 -14.10 -2.37 -3.71
N LEU A 127 -13.80 -3.42 -4.48
CA LEU A 127 -14.42 -4.74 -4.33
C LEU A 127 -14.08 -5.39 -2.98
N GLY A 128 -12.83 -5.26 -2.53
CA GLY A 128 -12.39 -5.72 -1.21
C GLY A 128 -13.19 -5.06 -0.08
N ILE A 129 -13.32 -3.74 -0.08
CA ILE A 129 -14.13 -3.01 0.91
C ILE A 129 -15.60 -3.44 0.83
N GLU A 130 -16.18 -3.54 -0.36
CA GLU A 130 -17.56 -3.96 -0.54
C GLU A 130 -17.80 -5.38 0.01
N SER A 131 -16.87 -6.32 -0.24
CA SER A 131 -16.97 -7.69 0.30
C SER A 131 -17.03 -7.71 1.84
N LEU A 132 -16.17 -6.92 2.49
CA LEU A 132 -16.13 -6.80 3.95
C LEU A 132 -17.40 -6.15 4.48
N GLU A 133 -17.89 -5.10 3.82
CA GLU A 133 -19.13 -4.43 4.22
C GLU A 133 -20.36 -5.35 4.10
N ARG A 134 -20.49 -6.10 2.99
CA ARG A 134 -21.56 -7.09 2.80
C ARG A 134 -21.51 -8.18 3.87
N PHE A 135 -20.32 -8.66 4.19
CA PHE A 135 -20.11 -9.66 5.23
C PHE A 135 -20.53 -9.15 6.62
N VAL A 136 -20.08 -7.95 7.00
CA VAL A 136 -20.42 -7.34 8.30
C VAL A 136 -21.94 -7.08 8.42
N ARG A 137 -22.62 -6.77 7.31
CA ARG A 137 -24.08 -6.63 7.25
C ARG A 137 -24.85 -7.96 7.24
N LYS A 138 -24.15 -9.10 7.28
CA LYS A 138 -24.72 -10.45 7.22
C LYS A 138 -25.54 -10.71 5.95
N GLU A 139 -25.12 -10.13 4.83
CA GLU A 139 -25.72 -10.44 3.53
C GLU A 139 -25.46 -11.91 3.14
N PRO A 140 -26.29 -12.53 2.28
CA PRO A 140 -26.08 -13.89 1.82
C PRO A 140 -24.68 -14.08 1.21
N LEU A 141 -24.06 -15.24 1.46
CA LEU A 141 -22.66 -15.51 1.06
C LEU A 141 -22.41 -15.25 -0.43
N ARG A 142 -23.38 -15.56 -1.30
CA ARG A 142 -23.30 -15.27 -2.75
C ARG A 142 -22.99 -13.80 -3.06
N ARG A 143 -23.51 -12.85 -2.27
CA ARG A 143 -23.27 -11.41 -2.46
C ARG A 143 -21.89 -10.99 -1.98
N VAL A 144 -21.36 -11.63 -0.94
CA VAL A 144 -19.97 -11.43 -0.50
C VAL A 144 -19.02 -11.99 -1.56
N HIS A 145 -19.25 -13.23 -1.99
CA HIS A 145 -18.43 -13.92 -2.98
C HIS A 145 -18.42 -13.23 -4.34
N GLU A 146 -19.51 -12.61 -4.77
CA GLU A 146 -19.54 -11.78 -5.98
C GLU A 146 -18.41 -10.74 -6.00
N ALA A 147 -18.18 -10.05 -4.88
CA ALA A 147 -17.12 -9.05 -4.77
C ALA A 147 -15.72 -9.69 -4.63
N VAL A 148 -15.61 -10.78 -3.86
CA VAL A 148 -14.33 -11.52 -3.68
C VAL A 148 -13.84 -12.12 -5.01
N PHE A 149 -14.72 -12.78 -5.76
CA PHE A 149 -14.39 -13.34 -7.07
C PHE A 149 -14.13 -12.26 -8.11
N GLY A 150 -14.73 -11.08 -7.98
CA GLY A 150 -14.36 -9.92 -8.77
C GLY A 150 -12.90 -9.53 -8.60
N VAL A 151 -12.36 -9.53 -7.36
CA VAL A 151 -10.93 -9.29 -7.12
C VAL A 151 -10.07 -10.35 -7.80
N LEU A 152 -10.41 -11.63 -7.63
CA LEU A 152 -9.67 -12.74 -8.23
C LEU A 152 -9.65 -12.66 -9.77
N ALA A 153 -10.76 -12.24 -10.38
CA ALA A 153 -10.84 -12.05 -11.82
C ALA A 153 -9.93 -10.91 -12.30
N LEU A 154 -9.87 -9.79 -11.57
CA LEU A 154 -9.02 -8.65 -11.93
C LEU A 154 -7.52 -8.97 -11.84
N GLU A 155 -7.11 -9.84 -10.91
CA GLU A 155 -5.70 -10.29 -10.81
C GLU A 155 -5.24 -11.13 -12.02
N SER A 156 -6.18 -11.61 -12.84
CA SER A 156 -5.86 -12.33 -14.09
C SER A 156 -5.60 -11.39 -15.27
N GLU A 157 -5.85 -10.08 -15.12
CA GLU A 157 -5.61 -9.10 -16.17
C GLU A 157 -4.10 -8.90 -16.39
N PRO A 158 -3.61 -8.95 -17.65
CA PRO A 158 -2.19 -8.83 -17.92
C PRO A 158 -1.68 -7.43 -17.56
N VAL A 159 -0.67 -7.40 -16.69
CA VAL A 159 0.06 -6.20 -16.30
C VAL A 159 1.55 -6.46 -16.29
N ASP A 160 2.34 -5.39 -16.40
CA ASP A 160 3.79 -5.50 -16.26
C ASP A 160 4.14 -6.09 -14.87
N PRO A 161 4.76 -7.28 -14.81
CA PRO A 161 5.03 -7.97 -13.54
C PRO A 161 6.08 -7.27 -12.67
N ARG A 162 6.76 -6.26 -13.21
CA ARG A 162 7.79 -5.49 -12.50
C ARG A 162 7.18 -4.37 -11.64
N LEU A 163 5.90 -4.05 -11.79
CA LEU A 163 5.20 -2.93 -11.15
C LEU A 163 4.64 -3.27 -9.77
#